data_AF-A0A4Q9W1A2-F1
#
_entry.id   AF-A0A4Q9W1A2-F1
#
_cell.length_a   1.000
_cell.length_b   1.000
_cell.length_c   1.000
_cell.angle_alpha   90.00
_cell.angle_beta   90.00
_cell.angle_gamma   90.00
#
_symmetry.space_group_name_H-M   'P 1'
#
loop_
_entity.id
_entity.type
_entity.pdbx_description
1 polymer ?
#
loop_
_entity_poly.entity_id
_entity_poly.type
_entity_poly.pdbx_seq_one_letter_code
_entity_poly.pdbx_strand_id
1 'polypeptide(L)'
;FAHNKDKKYPVVMKHNKIIPSKPIPDDKLKKEIENFKFFVQYANFKDINDYKNGDISYNPNVPSYSAKYQLNNNDYNVKQLRKRYDIPTKQAPKLLLKGDGDLKGSSVGSKNLEFTFVENKEENIFFTDAVQFTPSENDES
;
A
#
# COMPACT_ATOMS: atom_id res chain seq x y z
N PHE A 1 22.87 16.67 5.26
CA PHE A 1 22.20 16.96 3.98
C PHE A 1 21.77 15.64 3.35
N ALA A 2 20.50 15.25 3.48
CA ALA A 2 19.99 14.08 2.78
C ALA A 2 19.75 14.47 1.33
N HIS A 3 20.58 13.99 0.41
CA HIS A 3 20.28 14.09 -1.01
C HIS A 3 19.06 13.24 -1.28
N ASN A 4 17.92 13.87 -1.58
CA ASN A 4 16.78 13.13 -2.06
C ASN A 4 17.15 12.48 -3.40
N LYS A 5 17.19 11.14 -3.41
CA LYS A 5 17.54 10.31 -4.58
C LYS A 5 16.29 9.93 -5.39
N ASP A 6 15.12 10.45 -5.03
CA ASP A 6 13.85 10.14 -5.69
C ASP A 6 13.87 10.58 -7.14
N LYS A 7 13.49 9.67 -8.03
CA LYS A 7 13.25 9.95 -9.44
C LYS A 7 11.77 9.75 -9.73
N LYS A 8 11.13 10.77 -10.32
CA LYS A 8 9.71 10.73 -10.68
C LYS A 8 9.57 10.61 -12.20
N TYR A 9 8.71 9.69 -12.63
CA TYR A 9 8.41 9.47 -14.04
C TYR A 9 6.91 9.70 -14.26
N PRO A 10 6.52 10.72 -15.04
CA PRO A 10 5.12 11.02 -15.23
C PRO A 10 4.46 9.97 -16.13
N VAL A 11 3.26 9.55 -15.75
CA VAL A 11 2.49 8.50 -16.43
C VAL A 11 1.02 8.93 -16.54
N VAL A 12 0.31 8.34 -17.49
CA VAL A 12 -1.14 8.44 -17.61
C VAL A 12 -1.76 7.04 -17.66
N MET A 13 -2.93 6.87 -17.05
CA MET A 13 -3.69 5.63 -17.15
C MET A 13 -4.77 5.76 -18.23
N LYS A 14 -4.75 4.89 -19.25
CA LYS A 14 -5.79 4.83 -20.30
C LYS A 14 -6.12 3.37 -20.59
N HIS A 15 -7.41 3.03 -20.67
CA HIS A 15 -7.88 1.66 -20.97
C HIS A 15 -7.19 0.59 -20.07
N ASN A 16 -7.07 0.87 -18.77
CA ASN A 16 -6.41 0.01 -17.77
C ASN A 16 -4.91 -0.29 -18.05
N LYS A 17 -4.23 0.59 -18.80
CA LYS A 17 -2.79 0.55 -19.06
C LYS A 17 -2.11 1.81 -18.55
N ILE A 18 -0.93 1.64 -17.95
CA ILE A 18 -0.06 2.74 -17.52
C ILE A 18 0.87 3.07 -18.68
N ILE A 19 0.87 4.33 -19.11
CA ILE A 19 1.63 4.81 -20.27
C ILE A 19 2.56 5.94 -19.81
N PRO A 20 3.89 5.83 -19.97
CA PRO A 20 4.80 6.94 -19.73
C PRO A 20 4.44 8.15 -20.59
N SER A 21 4.29 9.33 -19.99
CA SER A 21 3.99 10.57 -20.73
C SER A 21 5.26 11.28 -21.23
N LYS A 22 6.44 10.86 -20.74
CA LYS A 22 7.76 11.29 -21.21
C LYS A 22 8.64 10.08 -21.58
N PRO A 23 9.65 10.25 -22.46
CA PRO A 23 10.58 9.18 -22.80
C PRO A 23 11.31 8.61 -21.57
N ILE A 24 11.42 7.28 -21.52
CA ILE A 24 12.18 6.54 -20.51
C ILE A 24 13.37 5.89 -21.23
N PRO A 25 14.62 6.34 -20.99
CA PRO A 25 15.79 5.82 -21.70
C PRO A 25 16.12 4.35 -21.41
N ASP A 26 15.73 3.86 -20.22
CA ASP A 26 15.98 2.49 -19.78
C ASP A 26 14.78 1.61 -20.12
N ASP A 27 14.97 0.65 -21.03
CA ASP A 27 13.94 -0.28 -21.47
C ASP A 27 13.42 -1.20 -20.36
N LYS A 28 14.27 -1.57 -19.40
CA LYS A 28 13.86 -2.40 -18.25
C LYS A 28 12.91 -1.59 -17.37
N LEU A 29 13.28 -0.34 -17.06
CA LEU A 29 12.43 0.57 -16.30
C LEU A 29 11.11 0.87 -17.01
N LYS A 30 11.16 1.10 -18.33
CA LYS A 30 9.96 1.33 -19.13
C LYS A 30 8.99 0.15 -19.03
N LYS A 31 9.49 -1.09 -19.18
CA LYS A 31 8.70 -2.32 -19.03
C LYS A 31 8.16 -2.49 -17.61
N GLU A 32 8.93 -2.13 -16.58
CA GLU A 32 8.47 -2.17 -15.19
C GLU A 32 7.27 -1.23 -14.97
N ILE A 33 7.35 0.00 -15.49
CA ILE A 33 6.26 0.99 -15.43
C ILE A 33 5.01 0.50 -16.20
N GLU A 34 5.18 0.03 -17.43
CA GLU A 34 4.05 -0.40 -18.28
C GLU A 34 3.35 -1.66 -17.73
N ASN A 35 4.08 -2.55 -17.08
CA ASN A 35 3.54 -3.77 -16.48
C ASN A 35 3.13 -3.60 -15.01
N PHE A 36 3.32 -2.42 -14.44
CA PHE A 36 3.00 -2.16 -13.04
C PHE A 36 1.51 -2.41 -12.76
N LYS A 37 1.25 -3.01 -11.60
CA LYS A 37 -0.11 -3.25 -11.10
C LYS A 37 -0.20 -2.72 -9.68
N PHE A 38 -1.17 -1.85 -9.44
CA PHE A 38 -1.53 -1.43 -8.09
C PHE A 38 -2.09 -2.63 -7.32
N PHE A 39 -1.89 -2.64 -6.00
CA PHE A 39 -2.29 -3.78 -5.17
C PHE A 39 -3.80 -4.02 -5.20
N VAL A 40 -4.60 -2.96 -5.20
CA VAL A 40 -6.06 -3.04 -5.42
C VAL A 40 -6.48 -3.82 -6.68
N GLN A 41 -5.63 -3.91 -7.71
CA GLN A 41 -5.97 -4.63 -8.94
C GLN A 41 -5.84 -6.15 -8.82
N TYR A 42 -5.21 -6.67 -7.76
CA TYR A 42 -5.01 -8.11 -7.57
C TYR A 42 -5.15 -8.59 -6.13
N ALA A 43 -5.35 -7.70 -5.17
CA ALA A 43 -5.62 -8.02 -3.79
C ALA A 43 -6.96 -8.74 -3.65
N ASN A 44 -7.02 -9.68 -2.70
CA ASN A 44 -8.25 -10.37 -2.33
C ASN A 44 -8.21 -10.66 -0.84
N PHE A 45 -9.03 -9.98 -0.06
CA PHE A 45 -9.11 -10.13 1.38
C PHE A 45 -10.31 -10.99 1.75
N LYS A 46 -10.16 -11.78 2.82
CA LYS A 46 -11.29 -12.38 3.52
C LYS A 46 -12.09 -11.31 4.26
N ASP A 47 -13.25 -11.68 4.79
CA ASP A 47 -13.96 -10.82 5.74
C ASP A 47 -13.03 -10.48 6.91
N ILE A 48 -13.13 -9.25 7.44
CA ILE A 48 -12.25 -8.80 8.53
C ILE A 48 -12.41 -9.68 9.78
N ASN A 49 -13.59 -10.25 10.00
CA ASN A 49 -13.88 -11.13 11.12
C ASN A 49 -13.26 -12.54 10.98
N ASP A 50 -12.82 -12.91 9.77
CA ASP A 50 -12.15 -14.20 9.54
C ASP A 50 -10.68 -14.19 9.97
N TYR A 51 -10.10 -13.00 10.21
CA TYR A 51 -8.75 -12.89 10.77
C TYR A 51 -8.79 -13.08 12.29
N LYS A 52 -8.01 -14.06 12.76
CA LYS A 52 -7.97 -14.41 14.19
C LYS A 52 -6.93 -13.58 14.94
N ASN A 53 -7.19 -13.33 16.22
CA ASN A 53 -6.25 -12.70 17.15
C ASN A 53 -5.79 -11.30 16.70
N GLY A 54 -6.74 -10.49 16.24
CA GLY A 54 -6.48 -9.08 15.91
C GLY A 54 -6.15 -8.26 17.14
N ASP A 55 -5.08 -7.46 17.04
CA ASP A 55 -4.75 -6.41 18.00
C ASP A 55 -5.39 -5.11 17.51
N ILE A 56 -6.43 -4.65 18.21
CA ILE A 56 -7.26 -3.51 17.82
C ILE A 56 -6.96 -2.35 18.76
N SER A 57 -6.65 -1.19 18.20
CA SER A 57 -6.34 0.03 18.94
C SER A 57 -7.23 1.19 18.50
N TYR A 58 -7.64 2.04 19.45
CA TYR A 58 -8.30 3.31 19.18
C TYR A 58 -7.70 4.42 20.04
N ASN A 59 -7.29 5.52 19.41
CA ASN A 59 -6.81 6.72 20.05
C ASN A 59 -7.78 7.89 19.77
N PRO A 60 -8.65 8.25 20.73
CA PRO A 60 -9.63 9.32 20.53
C PRO A 60 -9.03 10.73 20.48
N ASN A 61 -7.79 10.93 20.96
CA ASN A 61 -7.15 12.26 20.95
C ASN A 61 -6.62 12.63 19.56
N VAL A 62 -6.26 11.63 18.75
CA VAL A 62 -5.80 11.78 17.35
C VAL A 62 -6.90 11.40 16.35
N PRO A 63 -8.13 11.17 16.83
CA PRO A 63 -9.06 10.15 16.31
C PRO A 63 -8.45 9.17 15.29
N SER A 64 -7.66 8.20 15.78
CA SER A 64 -7.08 7.16 14.93
C SER A 64 -7.39 5.76 15.44
N TYR A 65 -7.48 4.82 14.52
CA TYR A 65 -7.76 3.42 14.81
C TYR A 65 -6.85 2.52 13.99
N SER A 66 -6.55 1.34 14.54
CA SER A 66 -5.80 0.34 13.81
C SER A 66 -6.22 -1.07 14.19
N ALA A 67 -6.03 -1.99 13.25
CA ALA A 67 -6.20 -3.42 13.48
C ALA A 67 -5.00 -4.16 12.88
N LYS A 68 -4.33 -4.94 13.71
CA LYS A 68 -3.10 -5.65 13.36
C LYS A 68 -3.29 -7.15 13.47
N TYR A 69 -2.94 -7.88 12.42
CA TYR A 69 -3.12 -9.32 12.31
C TYR A 69 -1.83 -9.99 11.86
N GLN A 70 -1.43 -11.07 12.53
CA GLN A 70 -0.33 -11.91 12.03
C GLN A 70 -0.85 -12.76 10.87
N LEU A 71 -0.28 -12.61 9.67
CA LEU A 71 -0.62 -13.46 8.54
C LEU A 71 0.27 -14.71 8.49
N ASN A 72 -0.12 -15.64 7.63
CA ASN A 72 0.69 -16.80 7.26
C ASN A 72 1.21 -16.64 5.82
N ASN A 73 2.34 -17.28 5.49
CA ASN A 73 2.90 -17.26 4.13
C ASN A 73 2.00 -17.96 3.09
N ASN A 74 1.00 -18.71 3.53
CA ASN A 74 0.02 -19.34 2.65
C ASN A 74 -1.11 -18.41 2.22
N ASP A 75 -1.24 -17.24 2.85
CA ASP A 75 -2.22 -16.21 2.54
C ASP A 75 -2.09 -15.77 1.08
N TYR A 76 -3.24 -15.55 0.44
CA TYR A 76 -3.29 -15.23 -0.98
C TYR A 76 -2.52 -13.94 -1.28
N ASN A 77 -2.72 -12.87 -0.49
CA ASN A 77 -2.08 -11.58 -0.74
C ASN A 77 -0.58 -11.65 -0.48
N VAL A 78 -0.15 -12.40 0.55
CA VAL A 78 1.28 -12.62 0.82
C VAL A 78 1.95 -13.33 -0.36
N LYS A 79 1.30 -14.35 -0.95
CA LYS A 79 1.79 -15.01 -2.17
C LYS A 79 1.85 -14.06 -3.37
N GLN A 80 0.84 -13.21 -3.57
CA GLN A 80 0.83 -12.25 -4.68
C GLN A 80 1.97 -11.24 -4.58
N LEU A 81 2.29 -10.75 -3.36
CA LEU A 81 3.42 -9.85 -3.11
C LEU A 81 4.76 -10.54 -3.40
N ARG A 82 4.98 -11.73 -2.85
CA ARG A 82 6.21 -12.52 -3.08
C ARG A 82 6.41 -12.95 -4.53
N LYS A 83 5.34 -13.05 -5.32
CA LYS A 83 5.42 -13.32 -6.76
C LYS A 83 5.87 -12.10 -7.57
N ARG A 84 5.55 -10.88 -7.10
CA ARG A 84 5.82 -9.62 -7.81
C ARG A 84 7.11 -8.94 -7.37
N TYR A 85 7.47 -9.12 -6.11
CA TYR A 85 8.62 -8.48 -5.49
C TYR A 85 9.57 -9.54 -4.95
N ASP A 86 10.87 -9.32 -5.14
CA ASP A 86 11.91 -10.12 -4.48
C ASP A 86 12.03 -9.66 -3.02
N ILE A 87 11.26 -10.29 -2.13
CA ILE A 87 11.19 -9.95 -0.71
C ILE A 87 12.23 -10.80 0.05
N PRO A 88 13.35 -10.22 0.53
CA PRO A 88 14.54 -10.96 0.98
C PRO A 88 14.40 -11.52 2.41
N THR A 89 13.22 -12.01 2.77
CA THR A 89 12.94 -12.60 4.07
C THR A 89 11.88 -13.69 3.94
N LYS A 90 12.01 -14.78 4.70
CA LYS A 90 11.02 -15.87 4.74
C LYS A 90 9.91 -15.62 5.77
N GLN A 91 10.00 -14.57 6.58
CA GLN A 91 9.04 -14.27 7.64
C GLN A 91 7.65 -13.96 7.06
N ALA A 92 6.59 -14.43 7.73
CA ALA A 92 5.23 -14.08 7.36
C ALA A 92 4.91 -12.67 7.88
N PRO A 93 4.32 -11.80 7.06
CA PRO A 93 4.10 -10.41 7.45
C PRO A 93 2.96 -10.27 8.46
N LYS A 94 2.95 -9.13 9.14
CA LYS A 94 1.76 -8.62 9.83
C LYS A 94 0.97 -7.76 8.84
N LEU A 95 -0.34 -7.95 8.79
CA LEU A 95 -1.26 -7.02 8.14
C LEU A 95 -1.66 -5.97 9.16
N LEU A 96 -1.46 -4.70 8.82
CA LEU A 96 -1.81 -3.57 9.63
C LEU A 96 -2.76 -2.67 8.85
N LEU A 97 -4.00 -2.58 9.32
CA LEU A 97 -5.02 -1.68 8.81
C LEU A 97 -5.00 -0.43 9.69
N LYS A 98 -4.84 0.75 9.09
CA LYS A 98 -4.81 2.03 9.78
C LYS A 98 -5.91 2.92 9.22
N GLY A 99 -6.55 3.67 10.09
CA GLY A 99 -7.43 4.76 9.70
C GLY A 99 -7.37 5.91 10.68
N ASP A 100 -7.68 7.09 10.16
CA ASP A 100 -7.86 8.31 10.95
C ASP A 100 -9.21 8.97 10.64
N GLY A 101 -9.56 9.99 11.42
CA GLY A 101 -10.81 10.69 11.32
C GLY A 101 -11.96 10.01 12.06
N ASP A 102 -13.18 10.55 11.90
CA ASP A 102 -14.37 9.97 12.52
C ASP A 102 -14.59 8.53 12.03
N LEU A 103 -14.67 7.60 12.98
CA LEU A 103 -14.95 6.17 12.72
C LEU A 103 -16.25 5.99 11.93
N LYS A 104 -17.24 6.89 12.10
CA LYS A 104 -18.51 6.87 11.37
C LYS A 104 -18.40 7.37 9.92
N GLY A 105 -17.22 7.82 9.48
CA GLY A 105 -16.94 8.22 8.10
C GLY A 105 -17.46 9.61 7.71
N SER A 106 -17.77 10.46 8.69
CA SER A 106 -18.28 11.82 8.44
C SER A 106 -17.18 12.82 8.04
N SER A 107 -15.90 12.46 8.18
CA SER A 107 -14.74 13.27 7.83
C SER A 107 -13.93 12.65 6.69
N VAL A 108 -13.17 13.49 5.97
CA VAL A 108 -12.13 13.05 5.03
C VAL A 108 -10.99 12.41 5.83
N GLY A 109 -11.17 11.15 6.22
CA GLY A 109 -10.16 10.34 6.90
C GLY A 109 -9.33 9.54 5.90
N SER A 110 -8.07 9.29 6.25
CA SER A 110 -7.20 8.41 5.51
C SER A 110 -7.43 6.97 5.95
N LYS A 111 -7.43 6.05 4.99
CA LYS A 111 -7.41 4.60 5.23
C LYS A 111 -6.28 4.02 4.42
N ASN A 112 -5.41 3.29 5.09
CA ASN A 112 -4.25 2.66 4.48
C ASN A 112 -4.01 1.29 5.13
N LEU A 113 -3.35 0.44 4.35
CA LEU A 113 -2.92 -0.87 4.82
C LEU A 113 -1.42 -1.03 4.64
N GLU A 114 -0.84 -1.92 5.44
CA GLU A 114 0.56 -2.23 5.42
C GLU A 114 0.78 -3.73 5.66
N PHE A 115 1.67 -4.35 4.87
CA PHE A 115 2.22 -5.68 5.12
C PHE A 115 3.64 -5.51 5.64
N THR A 116 3.85 -5.69 6.93
CA THR A 116 5.15 -5.54 7.59
C THR A 116 5.84 -6.90 7.70
N PHE A 117 6.90 -7.14 6.94
CA PHE A 117 7.66 -8.39 6.96
C PHE A 117 8.77 -8.38 8.01
N VAL A 118 9.49 -7.26 8.12
CA VAL A 118 10.54 -7.02 9.11
C VAL A 118 10.43 -5.56 9.53
N GLU A 119 10.46 -5.31 10.84
CA GLU A 119 10.48 -3.98 11.42
C GLU A 119 11.39 -4.02 12.66
N ASN A 120 12.60 -3.45 12.52
CA ASN A 120 13.55 -3.27 13.61
C ASN A 120 14.46 -2.06 13.32
N LYS A 121 15.43 -1.80 14.21
CA LYS A 121 16.33 -0.64 14.10
C LYS A 121 17.27 -0.69 12.90
N GLU A 122 17.56 -1.88 12.38
CA GLU A 122 18.55 -2.13 11.34
C GLU A 122 17.90 -2.37 9.97
N GLU A 123 16.72 -3.01 9.94
CA GLU A 123 16.04 -3.44 8.73
C GLU A 123 14.53 -3.18 8.80
N ASN A 124 13.99 -2.64 7.72
CA ASN A 124 12.56 -2.40 7.54
C ASN A 124 12.13 -2.86 6.15
N ILE A 125 11.32 -3.91 6.10
CA ILE A 125 10.77 -4.48 4.87
C ILE A 125 9.25 -4.49 5.00
N PHE A 126 8.59 -3.64 4.25
CA PHE A 126 7.14 -3.52 4.26
C PHE A 126 6.58 -3.13 2.89
N PHE A 127 5.29 -3.36 2.71
CA PHE A 127 4.52 -2.92 1.55
C PHE A 127 3.30 -2.13 2.04
N THR A 128 3.03 -0.95 1.46
CA THR A 128 1.86 -0.12 1.79
C THR A 128 0.96 0.05 0.59
N ASP A 129 -0.34 0.19 0.84
CA ASP A 129 -1.34 0.55 -0.17
C ASP A 129 -2.43 1.43 0.45
N ALA A 130 -2.99 2.32 -0.35
CA ALA A 130 -4.12 3.15 0.03
C ALA A 130 -4.95 3.46 -1.21
N VAL A 131 -6.27 3.34 -1.08
CA VAL A 131 -7.25 3.75 -2.10
C VAL A 131 -8.19 4.72 -1.43
N GLN A 132 -8.10 5.99 -1.82
CA GLN A 132 -8.80 7.09 -1.17
C GLN A 132 -9.69 7.81 -2.18
N PHE A 133 -10.88 8.17 -1.74
CA PHE A 133 -11.78 9.04 -2.49
C PHE A 133 -11.62 10.46 -1.94
N THR A 134 -11.04 11.35 -2.73
CA THR A 134 -10.76 12.74 -2.35
C THR A 134 -11.48 13.70 -3.29
N PRO A 135 -11.77 14.93 -2.83
CA PRO A 135 -12.24 15.99 -3.73
C PRO A 135 -11.27 16.20 -4.89
N SER A 136 -11.78 16.53 -6.06
CA SER A 136 -10.95 17.00 -7.17
C SER A 136 -10.30 18.32 -6.79
N GLU A 137 -9.05 18.53 -7.23
CA GLU A 137 -8.47 19.87 -7.20
C GLU A 137 -9.35 20.81 -8.03
N ASN A 138 -9.70 21.97 -7.47
CA ASN A 138 -10.36 23.01 -8.25
C ASN A 138 -9.36 23.53 -9.28
N ASP A 139 -9.76 23.63 -10.54
CA ASP A 139 -9.01 24.39 -11.54
C ASP A 139 -9.05 25.87 -11.13
N GLU A 140 -8.09 26.32 -10.31
CA GLU A 140 -7.82 27.75 -10.15
C GLU A 140 -7.33 28.27 -11.51
N SER A 141 -8.28 28.82 -12.27
CA SER A 141 -8.08 29.43 -13.59
C SER A 141 -7.59 30.86 -13.46
#